data_AF-A0A286DFN7-F1
#
_entry.id   AF-A0A286DFN7-F1
#
_cell.length_a   1.000
_cell.length_b   1.000
_cell.length_c   1.000
_cell.angle_alpha   90.00
_cell.angle_beta   90.00
_cell.angle_gamma   90.00
#
_symmetry.space_group_name_H-M   'P 1'
#
loop_
_entity.id
_entity.type
_entity.pdbx_description
1 polymer ?
#
loop_
_entity_poly.entity_id
_entity_poly.type
_entity_poly.pdbx_seq_one_letter_code
_entity_poly.pdbx_strand_id
1 'polypeptide(L)' 'AAAGRLILHGRYVCKARKPDCPQCIIRDICRFPDKTPAA' A
#
# COMPACT_ATOMS: atom_id res chain seq x y z
N ALA A 1 12.51 16.33 3.12
CA ALA A 1 12.34 15.30 4.18
C ALA A 1 11.49 14.13 3.64
N ALA A 2 12.12 13.11 3.05
CA ALA A 2 11.43 12.01 2.34
C ALA A 2 11.30 10.70 3.15
N ALA A 3 11.62 10.72 4.46
CA ALA A 3 11.73 9.51 5.27
C ALA A 3 10.41 9.01 5.89
N GLY A 4 9.31 9.77 5.83
CA GLY A 4 8.05 9.42 6.51
C GLY A 4 7.16 8.42 5.78
N ARG A 5 7.39 8.18 4.48
CA ARG A 5 6.43 7.43 3.64
C ARG A 5 6.36 5.95 3.98
N LEU A 6 7.47 5.33 4.39
CA LEU A 6 7.51 3.88 4.66
C LEU A 6 7.08 3.52 6.09
N ILE A 7 7.39 4.36 7.09
CA ILE A 7 6.95 4.13 8.48
C ILE A 7 5.42 4.12 8.58
N LEU A 8 4.76 5.02 7.83
CA LEU A 8 3.30 5.13 7.83
C LEU A 8 2.63 4.21 6.78
N HIS A 9 3.38 3.66 5.81
CA HIS A 9 2.79 2.90 4.71
C HIS A 9 1.93 1.72 5.17
N GLY A 10 2.41 0.92 6.13
CA GLY A 10 1.69 -0.27 6.60
C GLY A 10 0.33 0.06 7.24
N ARG A 11 0.29 1.08 8.11
CA ARG A 11 -0.92 1.41 8.88
C ARG A 11 -1.97 2.14 8.04
N TYR A 12 -1.53 2.95 7.07
CA TYR A 12 -2.42 3.81 6.29
C TYR A 12 -2.75 3.25 4.91
N VAL A 13 -1.85 2.47 4.30
CA VAL A 13 -1.99 1.92 2.94
C VAL A 13 -1.98 0.39 2.95
N CYS A 14 -0.88 -0.26 3.33
CA CYS A 14 -0.74 -1.72 3.32
C CYS A 14 -1.34 -2.38 4.58
N LYS A 15 -2.65 -2.15 4.81
CA LYS A 15 -3.39 -2.63 5.98
C LYS A 15 -3.57 -4.14 5.93
N ALA A 16 -3.39 -4.83 7.07
CA ALA A 16 -3.37 -6.29 7.15
C ALA A 16 -4.63 -7.00 6.61
N ARG A 17 -5.82 -6.42 6.76
CA ARG A 17 -7.09 -7.05 6.34
C ARG A 17 -7.60 -6.61 4.98
N LYS A 18 -7.40 -5.34 4.62
CA LYS A 18 -7.87 -4.75 3.36
C LYS A 18 -6.93 -3.62 2.96
N PRO A 19 -5.84 -3.93 2.22
CA PRO A 19 -4.86 -2.93 1.83
C PRO A 19 -5.47 -1.95 0.83
N ASP A 20 -5.11 -0.68 0.93
CA ASP A 20 -5.50 0.35 -0.02
C ASP A 20 -4.55 0.35 -1.23
N CYS A 21 -4.57 -0.75 -1.99
CA CYS A 21 -3.63 -0.96 -3.09
C CYS A 21 -3.62 0.15 -4.16
N PRO A 22 -4.73 0.83 -4.51
CA PRO A 22 -4.70 1.97 -5.44
C PRO A 22 -3.86 3.15 -4.96
N GLN A 23 -3.74 3.34 -3.64
CA GLN A 23 -2.90 4.38 -3.02
C GLN A 23 -1.46 3.92 -2.76
N CYS A 24 -1.11 2.68 -3.13
CA CYS A 24 0.22 2.13 -2.90
C CYS A 24 1.23 2.63 -3.94
N ILE A 25 2.27 3.34 -3.49
CA ILE A 25 3.32 3.90 -4.34
C ILE A 25 4.17 2.83 -5.05
N ILE A 26 4.21 1.61 -4.53
CA ILE A 26 4.92 0.47 -5.13
C ILE A 26 3.95 -0.54 -5.77
N ARG A 27 2.71 -0.14 -6.09
CA ARG A 27 1.67 -1.06 -6.59
C ARG A 27 2.13 -1.83 -7.82
N ASP A 28 2.87 -1.19 -8.71
CA ASP A 28 3.42 -1.74 -9.95
C ASP A 28 4.38 -2.92 -9.70
N ILE A 29 5.25 -2.83 -8.68
CA ILE A 29 6.21 -3.89 -8.31
C ILE A 29 5.77 -4.78 -7.14
N CYS A 30 4.65 -4.46 -6.48
CA CYS A 30 4.14 -5.20 -5.33
C CYS A 30 3.72 -6.62 -5.74
N ARG A 31 4.23 -7.64 -5.02
CA ARG A 31 3.94 -9.08 -5.26
C ARG A 31 2.75 -9.63 -4.48
N PHE A 32 2.00 -8.78 -3.78
CA PHE A 32 0.80 -9.20 -3.07
C PHE A 32 -0.26 -9.68 -4.08
N PRO A 33 -0.76 -10.93 -3.98
CA PRO A 33 -1.67 -11.49 -4.98
C PRO A 33 -3.06 -10.86 -4.95
N ASP A 34 -3.63 -10.63 -3.76
CA ASP A 34 -5.01 -10.17 -3.58
C ASP A 34 -5.14 -8.64 -3.56
N LYS A 35 -4.57 -7.95 -4.57
CA LYS A 35 -4.60 -6.49 -4.62
C LYS A 35 -6.02 -5.96 -4.61
N THR A 36 -6.30 -5.01 -3.72
CA THR A 36 -7.61 -4.36 -3.69
C THR A 36 -7.83 -3.57 -5.00
N PRO A 37 -8.99 -3.74 -5.67
CA PRO A 37 -9.32 -3.01 -6.89
C PRO A 37 -9.48 -1.53 -6.59
N ALA A 38 -9.34 -0.70 -7.62
CA ALA A 38 -9.86 0.67 -7.53
C ALA A 38 -11.38 0.57 -7.43
N ALA A 39 -11.97 1.34 -6.51
CA ALA A 39 -13.41 1.59 -6.54
C ALA A 39 -13.78 2.37 -7.81
#